data_AF-A0A5P8N2I9-F1
#
_entry.id   AF-A0A5P8N2I9-F1
#
_cell.length_a   1.000
_cell.length_b   1.000
_cell.length_c   1.000
_cell.angle_alpha   90.00
_cell.angle_beta   90.00
_cell.angle_gamma   90.00
#
_symmetry.space_group_name_H-M   'P 1'
#
loop_
_entity.id
_entity.type
_entity.pdbx_description
1 polymer ?
#
loop_
_entity_poly.entity_id
_entity_poly.type
_entity_poly.pdbx_seq_one_letter_code
_entity_poly.pdbx_strand_id
1 'polypeptide(L)'
;MIDLLETIRREGSILSAAKKMGMSYRRAWLLVDEIGRNFREPVVETHPGRRGHGSELTPFGERLIALYRSIERSSADASRDAMDELRAALAPHAPPVREGAP
;
A
#
# COMPACT_ATOMS: atom_id res chain seq x y z
N MET A 1 -1.30 0.36 -3.19
CA MET A 1 -2.67 -0.18 -3.08
C MET A 1 -3.04 -0.47 -1.64
N ILE A 2 -2.40 -1.46 -1.00
CA ILE A 2 -2.81 -1.93 0.33
C ILE A 2 -2.66 -0.87 1.41
N ASP A 3 -1.56 -0.11 1.40
CA ASP A 3 -1.38 1.00 2.36
C ASP A 3 -2.47 2.08 2.24
N LEU A 4 -3.03 2.29 1.04
CA LEU A 4 -4.17 3.19 0.84
C LEU A 4 -5.43 2.63 1.48
N LEU A 5 -5.73 1.35 1.27
CA LEU A 5 -6.90 0.70 1.87
C LEU A 5 -6.80 0.66 3.41
N GLU A 6 -5.63 0.35 3.96
CA GLU A 6 -5.38 0.38 5.41
C GLU A 6 -5.48 1.79 5.99
N THR A 7 -5.08 2.79 5.23
CA THR A 7 -5.24 4.20 5.61
C THR A 7 -6.72 4.59 5.56
N ILE A 8 -7.48 4.19 4.54
CA ILE A 8 -8.93 4.43 4.48
C ILE A 8 -9.63 3.76 5.68
N ARG A 9 -9.27 2.53 6.03
CA ARG A 9 -9.77 1.84 7.24
C ARG A 9 -9.60 2.66 8.51
N ARG A 10 -8.42 3.25 8.69
CA ARG A 10 -8.09 4.04 9.89
C ARG A 10 -8.77 5.40 9.90
N GLU A 11 -8.80 6.07 8.75
CA GLU A 11 -9.22 7.47 8.65
C GLU A 11 -10.71 7.65 8.29
N GLY A 12 -11.41 6.61 7.84
CA GLY A 12 -12.83 6.64 7.46
C GLY A 12 -13.15 7.54 6.24
N SER A 13 -12.14 7.87 5.43
CA SER A 13 -12.29 8.80 4.30
C SER A 13 -11.14 8.69 3.30
N ILE A 14 -11.47 8.61 2.01
CA ILE A 14 -10.48 8.68 0.91
C ILE A 14 -9.72 10.02 0.95
N LEU A 15 -10.39 11.13 1.30
CA LEU A 15 -9.75 12.45 1.37
C LEU A 15 -8.72 12.50 2.50
N SER A 16 -9.07 12.03 3.70
CA SER A 16 -8.16 11.99 4.84
C SER A 16 -6.99 11.05 4.55
N ALA A 17 -7.25 9.90 3.91
CA ALA A 17 -6.21 8.98 3.50
C ALA A 17 -5.23 9.60 2.49
N ALA A 18 -5.74 10.28 1.46
CA ALA A 18 -4.92 10.99 0.48
C ALA A 18 -3.99 12.02 1.14
N LYS A 19 -4.54 12.84 2.06
CA LYS A 19 -3.76 13.82 2.83
C LYS A 19 -2.68 13.15 3.66
N LYS A 20 -3.00 12.07 4.38
CA LYS A 20 -2.05 11.34 5.22
C LYS A 20 -0.90 10.72 4.43
N MET A 21 -1.18 10.28 3.21
CA MET A 21 -0.20 9.66 2.31
C MET A 21 0.53 10.68 1.41
N GLY A 22 0.32 11.98 1.60
CA GLY A 22 0.98 13.02 0.79
C GLY A 22 0.62 12.97 -0.70
N MET A 23 -0.59 12.52 -1.04
CA MET A 23 -1.05 12.43 -2.43
C MET A 23 -2.32 13.25 -2.68
N SER A 24 -2.60 13.55 -3.96
CA SER A 24 -3.82 14.25 -4.34
C SER A 24 -5.06 13.36 -4.16
N TYR A 25 -6.19 13.97 -3.81
CA TYR A 25 -7.47 13.26 -3.72
C TYR A 25 -7.81 12.53 -5.02
N ARG A 26 -7.61 13.17 -6.18
CA ARG A 26 -7.82 12.55 -7.50
C ARG A 26 -7.01 11.27 -7.67
N ARG A 27 -5.73 11.26 -7.25
CA ARG A 27 -4.88 10.06 -7.32
C ARG A 27 -5.42 8.95 -6.42
N ALA A 28 -5.78 9.26 -5.18
CA ALA A 28 -6.36 8.28 -4.27
C ALA A 28 -7.67 7.69 -4.81
N TRP A 29 -8.53 8.53 -5.39
CA TRP A 29 -9.80 8.11 -5.98
C TRP A 29 -9.59 7.18 -7.19
N LEU A 30 -8.69 7.54 -8.12
CA LEU A 30 -8.34 6.70 -9.27
C LEU A 30 -7.80 5.33 -8.85
N LEU A 31 -6.98 5.29 -7.79
CA LEU A 31 -6.48 4.02 -7.25
C LEU A 31 -7.62 3.19 -6.65
N VAL A 32 -8.53 3.79 -5.89
CA VAL A 32 -9.70 3.07 -5.34
C VAL A 32 -10.60 2.52 -6.44
N ASP A 33 -10.85 3.32 -7.48
CA ASP A 33 -11.63 2.90 -8.65
C ASP A 33 -10.95 1.74 -9.41
N GLU A 34 -9.64 1.84 -9.65
CA GLU A 34 -8.86 0.77 -10.28
C GLU A 34 -8.89 -0.52 -9.47
N ILE A 35 -8.71 -0.42 -8.15
CA ILE A 35 -8.82 -1.57 -7.23
C ILE A 35 -10.21 -2.19 -7.33
N GLY A 36 -11.28 -1.37 -7.30
CA GLY A 36 -12.65 -1.85 -7.41
C GLY A 36 -12.91 -2.60 -8.72
N ARG A 37 -12.32 -2.16 -9.84
CA ARG A 37 -12.45 -2.81 -11.16
C ARG A 37 -11.70 -4.13 -11.29
N ASN A 38 -10.74 -4.41 -10.39
CA ASN A 38 -9.98 -5.67 -10.41
C ASN A 38 -10.73 -6.83 -9.74
N PHE A 39 -11.84 -6.58 -9.05
CA PHE A 39 -12.57 -7.57 -8.27
C PHE A 39 -14.06 -7.58 -8.60
N ARG A 40 -14.71 -8.71 -8.27
CA ARG A 40 -16.15 -8.90 -8.49
C ARG A 40 -17.02 -8.16 -7.48
N GLU A 41 -16.46 -7.89 -6.30
CA GLU A 41 -17.13 -7.20 -5.20
C GLU A 41 -16.44 -5.84 -4.96
N PRO A 42 -17.19 -4.79 -4.58
CA PRO A 42 -16.60 -3.51 -4.22
C PRO A 42 -15.66 -3.66 -3.03
N VAL A 43 -14.53 -2.95 -3.07
CA VAL A 43 -13.51 -2.96 -1.99
C VAL A 43 -13.75 -1.84 -0.98
N VAL A 44 -14.28 -0.71 -1.45
CA VAL A 44 -14.58 0.49 -0.65
C VAL A 44 -16.02 0.91 -0.95
N GLU A 45 -16.79 1.18 0.09
CA GLU A 45 -18.07 1.86 -0.01
C GLU A 45 -17.89 3.36 0.30
N THR A 46 -18.60 4.22 -0.43
CA THR A 46 -18.53 5.67 -0.22
C THR A 46 -19.89 6.21 0.17
N HIS A 47 -19.90 7.14 1.13
CA HIS A 47 -21.12 7.76 1.65
C HIS A 47 -21.00 9.29 1.52
N PRO A 48 -21.33 9.85 0.34
CA PRO A 48 -21.29 11.29 0.14
C PRO A 48 -22.15 12.04 1.17
N GLY A 49 -21.61 13.12 1.75
CA GLY A 49 -22.34 13.97 2.69
C GLY A 49 -22.37 13.49 4.15
N ARG A 50 -21.87 12.29 4.47
CA ARG A 50 -21.75 11.83 5.85
C ARG A 50 -20.57 12.52 6.55
N ARG A 51 -20.85 13.22 7.66
CA ARG A 51 -19.81 13.86 8.48
C ARG A 51 -18.92 12.80 9.15
N GLY A 52 -17.61 12.92 9.01
CA GLY A 52 -16.63 12.07 9.69
C GLY A 52 -16.32 10.71 9.02
N HIS A 53 -17.30 10.11 8.34
CA HIS A 53 -17.17 8.79 7.69
C HIS A 53 -17.64 8.86 6.23
N GLY A 54 -16.77 9.34 5.35
CA GLY A 54 -17.09 9.49 3.92
C GLY A 54 -16.80 8.24 3.09
N SER A 55 -16.01 7.30 3.62
CA SER A 55 -15.68 6.04 2.93
C SER A 55 -15.27 4.96 3.94
N GLU A 56 -15.70 3.73 3.70
CA GLU A 56 -15.42 2.58 4.57
C GLU A 56 -15.01 1.37 3.73
N LEU A 57 -14.22 0.46 4.29
CA LEU A 57 -13.93 -0.80 3.63
C LEU A 57 -15.15 -1.71 3.67
N THR A 58 -15.40 -2.42 2.58
CA THR A 58 -16.38 -3.52 2.60
C THR A 58 -15.81 -4.71 3.36
N PRO A 59 -16.64 -5.70 3.75
CA PRO A 59 -16.14 -6.96 4.29
C PRO A 59 -15.16 -7.67 3.34
N PHE A 60 -15.35 -7.53 2.03
CA PHE A 60 -14.41 -8.02 1.03
C PHE A 60 -13.09 -7.25 1.06
N GLY A 61 -13.13 -5.91 1.17
CA GLY A 61 -11.94 -5.07 1.27
C GLY A 61 -11.07 -5.38 2.50
N GLU A 62 -11.68 -5.65 3.65
CA GLU A 62 -10.95 -6.12 4.85
C GLU A 62 -10.28 -7.48 4.61
N ARG A 63 -10.99 -8.43 3.99
CA ARG A 63 -10.42 -9.73 3.64
C ARG A 63 -9.27 -9.61 2.64
N LEU A 64 -9.39 -8.71 1.65
CA LEU A 64 -8.34 -8.46 0.67
C LEU A 64 -7.03 -8.00 1.35
N ILE A 65 -7.11 -7.06 2.29
CA ILE A 65 -5.95 -6.62 3.09
C ILE A 65 -5.35 -7.80 3.85
N ALA A 66 -6.18 -8.57 4.54
CA ALA A 66 -5.72 -9.70 5.35
C ALA A 66 -5.00 -10.77 4.50
N LEU A 67 -5.57 -11.14 3.35
CA LEU A 67 -4.99 -12.09 2.41
C LEU A 67 -3.65 -11.59 1.86
N TYR A 68 -3.60 -10.34 1.41
CA TYR A 68 -2.36 -9.76 0.88
C TYR A 68 -1.25 -9.74 1.93
N ARG A 69 -1.54 -9.26 3.16
CA ARG A 69 -0.55 -9.27 4.25
C ARG A 69 -0.12 -10.69 4.64
N SER A 70 -1.01 -11.68 4.50
CA SER A 70 -0.65 -13.09 4.69
C SER A 70 0.32 -13.57 3.63
N ILE A 71 0.07 -13.25 2.36
CA ILE A 71 0.97 -13.59 1.24
C ILE A 71 2.35 -12.95 1.44
N GLU A 72 2.40 -11.67 1.83
CA GLU A 72 3.68 -10.98 2.11
C GLU A 72 4.49 -11.69 3.20
N ARG A 73 3.85 -12.05 4.32
CA ARG A 73 4.51 -12.78 5.40
C ARG A 73 5.02 -14.15 4.93
N SER A 74 4.16 -14.93 4.29
CA SER A 74 4.55 -16.26 3.79
C SER A 74 5.67 -16.19 2.76
N SER A 75 5.65 -15.20 1.87
CA SER A 75 6.71 -14.99 0.88
C SER A 75 8.03 -14.58 1.53
N ALA A 76 7.98 -13.67 2.51
CA ALA A 76 9.17 -13.25 3.26
C ALA A 76 9.77 -14.42 4.04
N ASP A 77 8.94 -15.25 4.67
CA ASP A 77 9.39 -16.42 5.41
C ASP A 77 10.00 -17.48 4.48
N ALA A 78 9.34 -17.79 3.37
CA ALA A 78 9.81 -18.79 2.41
C ALA A 78 11.11 -18.39 1.70
N SER A 79 11.39 -17.08 1.59
CA SER A 79 12.59 -16.56 0.91
C SER A 79 13.72 -16.19 1.87
N ARG A 80 13.53 -16.36 3.19
CA ARG A 80 14.42 -15.85 4.24
C ARG A 80 15.89 -16.26 4.04
N ASP A 81 16.14 -17.56 3.92
CA ASP A 81 17.52 -18.09 3.84
C ASP A 81 18.25 -17.60 2.58
N ALA A 82 17.57 -17.64 1.43
CA ALA A 82 18.11 -17.13 0.17
C ALA A 82 18.39 -15.62 0.24
N MET A 83 17.50 -14.85 0.87
CA MET A 83 17.70 -13.41 1.07
C MET A 83 18.85 -13.11 2.02
N ASP A 84 19.06 -13.93 3.05
CA ASP A 84 20.17 -13.76 3.99
C ASP A 84 21.52 -14.11 3.34
N GLU A 85 21.57 -15.13 2.49
CA GLU A 85 22.74 -15.43 1.64
C GLU A 85 23.08 -14.23 0.73
N LEU A 86 22.09 -13.68 0.02
CA LEU A 86 22.30 -12.51 -0.84
C LEU A 86 22.75 -11.27 -0.06
N ARG A 87 22.19 -11.04 1.13
CA ARG A 87 22.57 -9.91 2.01
C ARG A 87 24.01 -10.04 2.49
N ALA A 88 24.45 -11.24 2.85
CA ALA A 88 25.84 -11.48 3.26
C ALA A 88 26.84 -11.24 2.12
N ALA A 89 26.40 -11.40 0.86
CA ALA A 89 27.22 -11.16 -0.33
C ALA A 89 27.26 -9.69 -0.80
N LEU A 90 26.51 -8.78 -0.16
CA LEU A 90 26.52 -7.36 -0.55
C LEU A 90 27.90 -6.75 -0.29
N ALA A 91 28.50 -6.18 -1.34
CA ALA A 91 29.67 -5.33 -1.16
C ALA A 91 29.30 -4.15 -0.25
N PRO A 92 30.22 -3.69 0.63
CA PRO A 92 30.06 -2.40 1.28
C PRO A 92 29.79 -1.36 0.20
N HIS A 93 28.78 -0.51 0.39
CA HIS A 93 28.53 0.59 -0.54
C HIS A 93 29.79 1.43 -0.66
N ALA A 94 30.56 1.24 -1.74
CA ALA A 94 31.69 2.09 -2.04
C ALA A 94 31.13 3.48 -2.33
N PRO A 95 31.60 4.54 -1.64
CA PRO A 95 31.19 5.89 -1.99
C PRO A 95 31.46 6.12 -3.49
N PRO A 96 30.64 6.93 -4.17
CA PRO A 96 30.86 7.21 -5.59
C PRO A 96 32.30 7.64 -5.79
N VAL A 97 33.01 6.95 -6.70
CA VAL A 97 34.36 7.31 -7.11
C VAL A 97 34.29 8.78 -7.51
N ARG A 98 34.99 9.65 -6.77
CA ARG A 98 35.15 11.04 -7.20
C ARG A 98 35.94 10.99 -8.50
N GLU A 99 35.24 11.11 -9.62
CA GLU A 99 35.86 11.46 -10.90
C GLU A 99 36.72 12.69 -10.66
N GLY A 100 38.02 12.56 -10.91
CA GLY A 100 39.00 13.60 -10.66
C GLY A 100 38.57 14.90 -11.32
N ALA A 101 38.38 15.93 -10.50
CA ALA A 101 38.38 17.30 -11.00
C ALA A 101 39.82 17.66 -11.42
N PRO A 102 39.97 18.39 -12.54
CA PRO A 102 41.24 18.61 -13.25
C PRO A 102 42.30 19.36 -12.42
#